data_AF-A0AAD7FR71-F1
#
_entry.id   AF-A0AAD7FR71-F1
#
_cell.length_a   1.000
_cell.length_b   1.000
_cell.length_c   1.000
_cell.angle_alpha   90.00
_cell.angle_beta   90.00
_cell.angle_gamma   90.00
#
_symmetry.space_group_name_H-M   'P 1'
#
loop_
_entity.id
_entity.type
_entity.pdbx_description
1 polymer ?
#
loop_
_entity_poly.entity_id
_entity_poly.type
_entity_poly.pdbx_seq_one_letter_code
_entity_poly.pdbx_strand_id
1 'polypeptide(L)'
;MRLSLDSERSSTPPVQNGVNGHADDEGPSDPLEKLRLELERTKEEKETLAAQYRNLLAKLTTMRTTLGNKLKQDAEELDRREALVQQLTAQNEDLTATVEMLKDEVYSATAEGERATAELDNMRSRVFEESAQENLIRERELRETQTELERCRMEKDEWERMASQDKMAADEARSNAEMYRRDLELEREARKRDAAELESEREKSQNLQSVLQDFQAAKDHELRQAVKDYDSQLIQVTQSLAEFKHRALTAELQLEESQTNTSRTQELEKEVKDKSLLIEKLRHEAIIINEHLMEALRRLRRNSNDTNVDRRLVTNVLLSFLTTPRADAKRFEMLSLLASVLSWSDPEREKAGLQRAPESLAAPSGSSFWGRKSTSTPPAKSPELDKTDETESFSRLWVEFLLTEATSGQSDRPQSHSTPNTPVRANNSLPGTPTSPSMLKGPGISGTRRLSSYGHASSQPPVAPSLLIGDPPIGRKGKGKEKSEGS
;
A
#
# COMPACT_ATOMS: atom_id res chain seq x y z
N MET A 1 -104.62 -104.39 19.89
CA MET A 1 -105.97 -104.05 20.41
C MET A 1 -106.90 -105.21 20.01
N ARG A 2 -107.71 -105.82 20.91
CA ARG A 2 -109.17 -105.59 21.12
C ARG A 2 -110.01 -105.63 19.81
N LEU A 3 -111.18 -106.30 19.70
CA LEU A 3 -112.10 -106.92 20.69
C LEU A 3 -113.17 -107.86 20.03
N SER A 4 -113.90 -108.67 20.84
CA SER A 4 -115.20 -109.41 20.61
C SER A 4 -115.29 -110.51 19.52
N LEU A 5 -116.00 -111.67 19.62
CA LEU A 5 -117.05 -112.32 20.48
C LEU A 5 -118.55 -112.18 20.09
N ASP A 6 -119.19 -113.33 19.75
CA ASP A 6 -120.52 -113.91 20.09
C ASP A 6 -120.69 -115.27 19.34
N SER A 7 -121.55 -116.30 19.58
CA SER A 7 -122.79 -116.58 20.37
C SER A 7 -124.14 -116.45 19.59
N GLU A 8 -125.20 -117.30 19.74
CA GLU A 8 -125.44 -118.49 20.61
C GLU A 8 -126.30 -119.62 19.92
N ARG A 9 -127.35 -120.25 20.54
CA ARG A 9 -127.74 -121.68 20.24
C ARG A 9 -129.24 -122.09 20.41
N SER A 10 -129.63 -123.26 19.84
CA SER A 10 -130.90 -124.05 20.01
C SER A 10 -132.16 -123.58 19.22
N SER A 11 -133.33 -124.27 19.09
CA SER A 11 -133.91 -125.54 19.63
C SER A 11 -135.04 -126.13 18.71
N THR A 12 -135.71 -127.25 19.10
CA THR A 12 -136.78 -128.03 18.37
C THR A 12 -138.15 -128.01 19.13
N PRO A 13 -139.25 -128.84 18.92
CA PRO A 13 -139.65 -129.93 17.98
C PRO A 13 -141.04 -129.61 17.29
N PRO A 14 -142.19 -130.39 17.27
CA PRO A 14 -142.54 -131.84 17.29
C PRO A 14 -143.67 -132.41 16.33
N VAL A 15 -143.57 -133.71 15.95
CA VAL A 15 -144.55 -134.86 15.99
C VAL A 15 -146.09 -134.69 15.78
N GLN A 16 -146.74 -135.56 14.94
CA GLN A 16 -147.83 -136.52 15.33
C GLN A 16 -148.19 -137.62 14.27
N ASN A 17 -149.17 -138.51 14.56
CA ASN A 17 -149.39 -139.87 14.00
C ASN A 17 -150.90 -140.27 14.02
N GLY A 18 -151.38 -141.31 13.29
CA GLY A 18 -152.80 -141.77 13.32
C GLY A 18 -153.14 -143.07 12.56
N VAL A 19 -154.13 -143.88 13.05
CA VAL A 19 -154.39 -145.31 12.68
C VAL A 19 -155.86 -145.77 12.90
N ASN A 20 -156.37 -146.66 12.01
CA ASN A 20 -157.49 -147.66 12.07
C ASN A 20 -158.96 -147.36 12.50
N GLY A 21 -159.88 -148.17 11.92
CA GLY A 21 -161.31 -148.41 12.30
C GLY A 21 -162.22 -148.50 11.05
N HIS A 22 -163.03 -149.50 10.68
CA HIS A 22 -163.61 -150.75 11.25
C HIS A 22 -165.07 -150.67 11.79
N ALA A 23 -166.02 -151.18 10.98
CA ALA A 23 -167.41 -151.64 11.25
C ALA A 23 -167.88 -152.36 9.94
N ASP A 24 -168.54 -153.53 9.90
CA ASP A 24 -169.93 -153.92 10.30
C ASP A 24 -171.00 -153.28 9.38
N ASP A 25 -172.08 -153.93 8.89
CA ASP A 25 -172.87 -155.07 9.41
C ASP A 25 -173.60 -155.90 8.28
N GLU A 26 -174.60 -156.74 8.63
CA GLU A 26 -175.54 -157.56 7.79
C GLU A 26 -176.10 -156.86 6.51
N GLY A 27 -176.59 -157.53 5.44
CA GLY A 27 -177.20 -158.85 5.31
C GLY A 27 -177.39 -159.28 3.83
N PRO A 28 -178.34 -160.17 3.47
CA PRO A 28 -178.22 -160.98 2.24
C PRO A 28 -179.14 -160.63 1.06
N SER A 29 -178.56 -160.49 -0.15
CA SER A 29 -178.99 -161.15 -1.40
C SER A 29 -177.96 -160.98 -2.53
N ASP A 30 -177.96 -161.92 -3.49
CA ASP A 30 -177.15 -162.03 -4.72
C ASP A 30 -175.60 -161.91 -4.61
N PRO A 31 -174.82 -163.01 -4.79
CA PRO A 31 -173.37 -162.99 -4.67
C PRO A 31 -172.62 -162.19 -5.76
N LEU A 32 -173.27 -161.71 -6.83
CA LEU A 32 -172.57 -160.92 -7.87
C LEU A 32 -172.21 -159.49 -7.45
N GLU A 33 -172.95 -158.85 -6.53
CA GLU A 33 -172.73 -157.44 -6.21
C GLU A 33 -171.62 -157.21 -5.18
N LYS A 34 -171.48 -158.09 -4.18
CA LYS A 34 -170.36 -158.02 -3.21
C LYS A 34 -168.99 -158.12 -3.92
N LEU A 35 -168.88 -158.98 -4.93
CA LEU A 35 -167.66 -159.13 -5.72
C LEU A 35 -167.33 -157.90 -6.59
N ARG A 36 -168.32 -157.06 -6.91
CA ARG A 36 -168.11 -155.77 -7.59
C ARG A 36 -167.62 -154.70 -6.60
N LEU A 37 -168.25 -154.60 -5.43
CA LEU A 37 -167.87 -153.63 -4.40
C LEU A 37 -166.46 -153.86 -3.85
N GLU A 38 -166.05 -155.12 -3.61
CA GLU A 38 -164.65 -155.40 -3.24
C GLU A 38 -163.66 -155.06 -4.37
N LEU A 39 -164.06 -155.23 -5.63
CA LEU A 39 -163.25 -154.92 -6.80
C LEU A 39 -163.18 -153.41 -7.09
N GLU A 40 -164.17 -152.61 -6.69
CA GLU A 40 -164.10 -151.15 -6.69
C GLU A 40 -163.29 -150.63 -5.50
N ARG A 41 -163.54 -151.08 -4.28
CA ARG A 41 -162.74 -150.70 -3.10
C ARG A 41 -161.26 -151.01 -3.29
N THR A 42 -160.90 -152.18 -3.83
CA THR A 42 -159.48 -152.51 -4.11
C THR A 42 -158.89 -151.73 -5.29
N LYS A 43 -159.72 -151.19 -6.21
CA LYS A 43 -159.26 -150.17 -7.18
C LYS A 43 -159.00 -148.83 -6.49
N GLU A 44 -159.87 -148.37 -5.60
CA GLU A 44 -159.70 -147.11 -4.87
C GLU A 44 -158.49 -147.13 -3.93
N GLU A 45 -158.28 -148.23 -3.19
CA GLU A 45 -157.07 -148.46 -2.39
C GLU A 45 -155.81 -148.51 -3.28
N LYS A 46 -155.89 -149.11 -4.46
CA LYS A 46 -154.79 -149.13 -5.45
C LYS A 46 -154.56 -147.77 -6.12
N GLU A 47 -155.61 -146.98 -6.35
CA GLU A 47 -155.53 -145.68 -7.00
C GLU A 47 -155.05 -144.60 -6.03
N THR A 48 -155.45 -144.66 -4.76
CA THR A 48 -154.88 -143.84 -3.68
C THR A 48 -153.41 -144.20 -3.42
N LEU A 49 -153.03 -145.49 -3.41
CA LEU A 49 -151.62 -145.89 -3.37
C LEU A 49 -150.85 -145.45 -4.62
N ALA A 50 -151.44 -145.53 -5.82
CA ALA A 50 -150.82 -145.03 -7.04
C ALA A 50 -150.71 -143.49 -7.06
N ALA A 51 -151.67 -142.78 -6.45
CA ALA A 51 -151.60 -141.34 -6.25
C ALA A 51 -150.50 -140.97 -5.24
N GLN A 52 -150.37 -141.70 -4.12
CA GLN A 52 -149.26 -141.54 -3.17
C GLN A 52 -147.91 -141.83 -3.84
N TYR A 53 -147.80 -142.91 -4.62
CA TYR A 53 -146.57 -143.26 -5.34
C TYR A 53 -146.22 -142.19 -6.38
N ARG A 54 -147.20 -141.72 -7.18
CA ARG A 54 -147.01 -140.58 -8.11
C ARG A 54 -146.65 -139.29 -7.37
N ASN A 55 -147.23 -139.02 -6.19
CA ASN A 55 -146.94 -137.84 -5.39
C ASN A 55 -145.52 -137.91 -4.79
N LEU A 56 -145.06 -139.10 -4.38
CA LEU A 56 -143.69 -139.33 -3.93
C LEU A 56 -142.70 -139.24 -5.08
N LEU A 57 -143.02 -139.81 -6.25
CA LEU A 57 -142.20 -139.71 -7.45
C LEU A 57 -142.11 -138.25 -7.93
N ALA A 58 -143.24 -137.52 -7.93
CA ALA A 58 -143.26 -136.08 -8.21
C ALA A 58 -142.41 -135.30 -7.19
N LYS A 59 -142.54 -135.58 -5.88
CA LYS A 59 -141.71 -134.97 -4.81
C LYS A 59 -140.23 -135.26 -5.00
N LEU A 60 -139.86 -136.49 -5.36
CA LEU A 60 -138.47 -136.91 -5.60
C LEU A 60 -137.94 -136.30 -6.90
N THR A 61 -138.75 -136.17 -7.96
CA THR A 61 -138.41 -135.42 -9.18
C THR A 61 -138.26 -133.92 -8.89
N THR A 62 -139.14 -133.31 -8.10
CA THR A 62 -138.96 -131.92 -7.67
C THR A 62 -137.73 -131.76 -6.78
N MET A 63 -137.44 -132.67 -5.86
CA MET A 63 -136.20 -132.63 -5.08
C MET A 63 -134.97 -132.79 -5.97
N ARG A 64 -134.99 -133.72 -6.95
CA ARG A 64 -133.89 -133.88 -7.91
C ARG A 64 -133.68 -132.64 -8.77
N THR A 65 -134.76 -131.97 -9.20
CA THR A 65 -134.66 -130.75 -10.01
C THR A 65 -134.31 -129.53 -9.16
N THR A 66 -134.87 -129.35 -7.96
CA THR A 66 -134.48 -128.24 -7.07
C THR A 66 -133.08 -128.42 -6.50
N LEU A 67 -132.66 -129.64 -6.16
CA LEU A 67 -131.32 -129.91 -5.66
C LEU A 67 -130.30 -129.92 -6.79
N GLY A 68 -130.65 -130.40 -7.99
CA GLY A 68 -129.82 -130.26 -9.19
C GLY A 68 -129.65 -128.80 -9.61
N ASN A 69 -130.73 -128.00 -9.59
CA ASN A 69 -130.67 -126.57 -9.86
C ASN A 69 -129.91 -125.81 -8.75
N LYS A 70 -130.06 -126.19 -7.47
CA LYS A 70 -129.25 -125.66 -6.38
C LYS A 70 -127.78 -126.01 -6.54
N LEU A 71 -127.41 -127.28 -6.66
CA LEU A 71 -126.01 -127.68 -6.87
C LEU A 71 -125.40 -127.03 -8.12
N LYS A 72 -126.17 -126.79 -9.18
CA LYS A 72 -125.72 -125.99 -10.33
C LYS A 72 -125.58 -124.51 -10.00
N GLN A 73 -126.53 -123.91 -9.29
CA GLN A 73 -126.45 -122.52 -8.85
C GLN A 73 -125.29 -122.29 -7.86
N ASP A 74 -125.11 -123.19 -6.90
CA ASP A 74 -124.05 -123.21 -5.90
C ASP A 74 -122.67 -123.40 -6.57
N ALA A 75 -122.58 -124.29 -7.58
CA ALA A 75 -121.37 -124.43 -8.41
C ALA A 75 -121.10 -123.16 -9.22
N GLU A 76 -122.08 -122.61 -9.95
CA GLU A 76 -121.88 -121.35 -10.68
C GLU A 76 -121.60 -120.15 -9.73
N GLU A 77 -122.05 -120.18 -8.48
CA GLU A 77 -121.75 -119.15 -7.48
C GLU A 77 -120.36 -119.37 -6.86
N LEU A 78 -119.90 -120.61 -6.75
CA LEU A 78 -118.54 -120.97 -6.40
C LEU A 78 -117.57 -120.57 -7.53
N ASP A 79 -117.87 -120.88 -8.79
CA ASP A 79 -117.11 -120.42 -9.97
C ASP A 79 -116.99 -118.88 -10.00
N ARG A 80 -118.10 -118.16 -9.72
CA ARG A 80 -118.08 -116.69 -9.61
C ARG A 80 -117.24 -116.19 -8.44
N ARG A 81 -117.23 -116.89 -7.30
CA ARG A 81 -116.37 -116.57 -6.15
C ARG A 81 -114.90 -116.88 -6.43
N GLU A 82 -114.58 -117.99 -7.11
CA GLU A 82 -113.21 -118.32 -7.51
C GLU A 82 -112.68 -117.32 -8.54
N ALA A 83 -113.49 -116.93 -9.53
CA ALA A 83 -113.13 -115.87 -10.47
C ALA A 83 -112.92 -114.50 -9.76
N LEU A 84 -113.77 -114.16 -8.78
CA LEU A 84 -113.59 -112.95 -7.95
C LEU A 84 -112.31 -113.05 -7.11
N VAL A 85 -112.01 -114.21 -6.51
CA VAL A 85 -110.79 -114.44 -5.73
C VAL A 85 -109.56 -114.33 -6.63
N GLN A 86 -109.57 -114.94 -7.82
CA GLN A 86 -108.47 -114.83 -8.80
C GLN A 86 -108.27 -113.38 -9.28
N GLN A 87 -109.36 -112.64 -9.51
CA GLN A 87 -109.29 -111.21 -9.82
C GLN A 87 -108.70 -110.42 -8.65
N LEU A 88 -109.10 -110.71 -7.41
CA LEU A 88 -108.60 -110.02 -6.22
C LEU A 88 -107.16 -110.41 -5.89
N THR A 89 -106.71 -111.64 -6.13
CA THR A 89 -105.29 -112.01 -5.96
C THR A 89 -104.44 -111.33 -7.02
N ALA A 90 -104.83 -111.35 -8.29
CA ALA A 90 -104.14 -110.59 -9.34
C ALA A 90 -104.07 -109.10 -9.02
N GLN A 91 -105.16 -108.48 -8.55
CA GLN A 91 -105.16 -107.09 -8.11
C GLN A 91 -104.27 -106.84 -6.87
N ASN A 92 -104.16 -107.78 -5.94
CA ASN A 92 -103.22 -107.66 -4.80
C ASN A 92 -101.76 -107.87 -5.23
N GLU A 93 -101.50 -108.72 -6.22
CA GLU A 93 -100.18 -108.92 -6.83
C GLU A 93 -99.74 -107.67 -7.60
N ASP A 94 -100.61 -107.10 -8.45
CA ASP A 94 -100.40 -105.81 -9.14
C ASP A 94 -100.19 -104.66 -8.15
N LEU A 95 -100.99 -104.58 -7.08
CA LEU A 95 -100.83 -103.57 -6.03
C LEU A 95 -99.54 -103.78 -5.22
N THR A 96 -99.12 -105.02 -4.99
CA THR A 96 -97.84 -105.30 -4.30
C THR A 96 -96.66 -104.90 -5.18
N ALA A 97 -96.67 -105.29 -6.46
CA ALA A 97 -95.63 -104.94 -7.42
C ALA A 97 -95.52 -103.43 -7.63
N THR A 98 -96.65 -102.71 -7.74
CA THR A 98 -96.63 -101.23 -7.82
C THR A 98 -96.16 -100.57 -6.53
N VAL A 99 -96.52 -101.11 -5.35
CA VAL A 99 -95.99 -100.64 -4.05
C VAL A 99 -94.49 -100.95 -3.89
N GLU A 100 -93.96 -102.02 -4.50
CA GLU A 100 -92.53 -102.31 -4.51
C GLU A 100 -91.77 -101.40 -5.48
N MET A 101 -92.25 -101.22 -6.71
CA MET A 101 -91.68 -100.22 -7.66
C MET A 101 -91.69 -98.80 -7.07
N LEU A 102 -92.79 -98.37 -6.43
CA LEU A 102 -92.86 -97.05 -5.79
C LEU A 102 -91.93 -96.91 -4.58
N LYS A 103 -91.60 -98.00 -3.85
CA LYS A 103 -90.56 -97.96 -2.81
C LYS A 103 -89.18 -97.81 -3.43
N ASP A 104 -88.87 -98.56 -4.47
CA ASP A 104 -87.57 -98.52 -5.14
C ASP A 104 -87.33 -97.16 -5.83
N GLU A 105 -88.37 -96.57 -6.43
CA GLU A 105 -88.37 -95.19 -6.93
C GLU A 105 -88.13 -94.18 -5.79
N VAL A 106 -88.80 -94.34 -4.64
CA VAL A 106 -88.56 -93.48 -3.45
C VAL A 106 -87.14 -93.66 -2.91
N TYR A 107 -86.57 -94.87 -2.91
CA TYR A 107 -85.20 -95.13 -2.49
C TYR A 107 -84.17 -94.54 -3.48
N SER A 108 -84.42 -94.62 -4.80
CA SER A 108 -83.56 -93.96 -5.79
C SER A 108 -83.63 -92.44 -5.66
N ALA A 109 -84.84 -91.87 -5.60
CA ALA A 109 -85.06 -90.43 -5.49
C ALA A 109 -84.51 -89.83 -4.19
N THR A 110 -84.58 -90.57 -3.06
CA THR A 110 -83.95 -90.13 -1.80
C THR A 110 -82.43 -90.22 -1.88
N ALA A 111 -81.84 -91.30 -2.41
CA ALA A 111 -80.40 -91.40 -2.62
C ALA A 111 -79.84 -90.40 -3.65
N GLU A 112 -80.62 -90.02 -4.66
CA GLU A 112 -80.31 -88.95 -5.61
C GLU A 112 -80.41 -87.57 -4.93
N GLY A 113 -81.43 -87.35 -4.11
CA GLY A 113 -81.55 -86.16 -3.27
C GLY A 113 -80.38 -85.98 -2.31
N GLU A 114 -79.97 -87.04 -1.61
CA GLU A 114 -78.79 -87.04 -0.73
C GLU A 114 -77.51 -86.68 -1.50
N ARG A 115 -77.26 -87.32 -2.65
CA ARG A 115 -76.11 -86.97 -3.53
C ARG A 115 -76.16 -85.50 -3.96
N ALA A 116 -77.31 -85.01 -4.42
CA ALA A 116 -77.47 -83.62 -4.83
C ALA A 116 -77.24 -82.63 -3.67
N THR A 117 -77.68 -82.96 -2.45
CA THR A 117 -77.38 -82.13 -1.26
C THR A 117 -75.89 -82.15 -0.91
N ALA A 118 -75.23 -83.30 -0.96
CA ALA A 118 -73.79 -83.41 -0.73
C ALA A 118 -72.97 -82.65 -1.79
N GLU A 119 -73.37 -82.70 -3.07
CA GLU A 119 -72.76 -81.91 -4.14
C GLU A 119 -72.98 -80.40 -3.94
N LEU A 120 -74.18 -79.98 -3.54
CA LEU A 120 -74.46 -78.57 -3.22
C LEU A 120 -73.64 -78.08 -2.02
N ASP A 121 -73.49 -78.87 -0.97
CA ASP A 121 -72.72 -78.48 0.22
C ASP A 121 -71.20 -78.54 -0.02
N ASN A 122 -70.71 -79.46 -0.85
CA ASN A 122 -69.34 -79.43 -1.36
C ASN A 122 -69.08 -78.16 -2.19
N MET A 123 -70.00 -77.78 -3.10
CA MET A 123 -69.86 -76.57 -3.91
C MET A 123 -69.98 -75.29 -3.08
N ARG A 124 -70.85 -75.25 -2.06
CA ARG A 124 -70.93 -74.15 -1.08
C ARG A 124 -69.64 -74.01 -0.29
N SER A 125 -69.09 -75.12 0.21
CA SER A 125 -67.83 -75.14 0.97
C SER A 125 -66.68 -74.65 0.10
N ARG A 126 -66.60 -75.12 -1.14
CA ARG A 126 -65.62 -74.67 -2.13
C ARG A 126 -65.72 -73.17 -2.43
N VAL A 127 -66.92 -72.65 -2.71
CA VAL A 127 -67.13 -71.22 -2.96
C VAL A 127 -66.80 -70.36 -1.73
N PHE A 128 -67.05 -70.87 -0.51
CA PHE A 128 -66.64 -70.22 0.73
C PHE A 128 -65.11 -70.22 0.91
N GLU A 129 -64.43 -71.33 0.65
CA GLU A 129 -62.96 -71.43 0.70
C GLU A 129 -62.28 -70.56 -0.36
N GLU A 130 -62.76 -70.60 -1.61
CA GLU A 130 -62.27 -69.78 -2.71
C GLU A 130 -62.49 -68.28 -2.42
N SER A 131 -63.65 -67.89 -1.88
CA SER A 131 -63.92 -66.51 -1.46
C SER A 131 -63.05 -66.08 -0.26
N ALA A 132 -62.81 -66.97 0.72
CA ALA A 132 -61.93 -66.68 1.85
C ALA A 132 -60.48 -66.49 1.41
N GLN A 133 -59.98 -67.33 0.49
CA GLN A 133 -58.64 -67.19 -0.10
C GLN A 133 -58.53 -65.90 -0.92
N GLU A 134 -59.52 -65.61 -1.76
CA GLU A 134 -59.55 -64.39 -2.59
C GLU A 134 -59.60 -63.11 -1.74
N ASN A 135 -60.36 -63.13 -0.63
CA ASN A 135 -60.37 -62.04 0.35
C ASN A 135 -59.03 -61.86 1.06
N LEU A 136 -58.37 -62.95 1.49
CA LEU A 136 -57.04 -62.89 2.10
C LEU A 136 -55.97 -62.36 1.14
N ILE A 137 -56.06 -62.70 -0.15
CA ILE A 137 -55.18 -62.16 -1.21
C ILE A 137 -55.43 -60.65 -1.36
N ARG A 138 -56.68 -60.22 -1.52
CA ARG A 138 -57.03 -58.78 -1.60
C ARG A 138 -56.59 -58.00 -0.36
N GLU A 139 -56.77 -58.56 0.83
CA GLU A 139 -56.40 -57.92 2.11
C GLU A 139 -54.87 -57.83 2.29
N ARG A 140 -54.12 -58.70 1.61
CA ARG A 140 -52.65 -58.60 1.50
C ARG A 140 -52.24 -57.56 0.47
N GLU A 141 -52.77 -57.61 -0.74
CA GLU A 141 -52.49 -56.64 -1.83
C GLU A 141 -52.83 -55.20 -1.39
N LEU A 142 -53.93 -55.03 -0.65
CA LEU A 142 -54.35 -53.75 -0.08
C LEU A 142 -53.37 -53.23 0.98
N ARG A 143 -52.75 -54.10 1.79
CA ARG A 143 -51.67 -53.71 2.72
C ARG A 143 -50.37 -53.40 2.00
N GLU A 144 -49.98 -54.22 1.03
CA GLU A 144 -48.75 -54.03 0.26
C GLU A 144 -48.82 -52.68 -0.48
N THR A 145 -49.90 -52.41 -1.22
CA THR A 145 -50.12 -51.12 -1.90
C THR A 145 -50.27 -49.93 -0.93
N GLN A 146 -50.83 -50.11 0.27
CA GLN A 146 -50.82 -49.07 1.31
C GLN A 146 -49.40 -48.74 1.77
N THR A 147 -48.57 -49.74 2.09
CA THR A 147 -47.18 -49.51 2.52
C THR A 147 -46.30 -48.93 1.42
N GLU A 148 -46.53 -49.29 0.16
CA GLU A 148 -45.87 -48.65 -0.99
C GLU A 148 -46.29 -47.18 -1.15
N LEU A 149 -47.57 -46.86 -0.98
CA LEU A 149 -48.09 -45.49 -1.05
C LEU A 149 -47.59 -44.63 0.13
N GLU A 150 -47.42 -45.21 1.31
CA GLU A 150 -46.78 -44.55 2.45
C GLU A 150 -45.28 -44.32 2.20
N ARG A 151 -44.55 -45.32 1.68
CA ARG A 151 -43.15 -45.16 1.27
C ARG A 151 -42.99 -44.03 0.24
N CYS A 152 -43.80 -44.03 -0.82
CA CYS A 152 -43.75 -43.01 -1.86
C CYS A 152 -44.12 -41.60 -1.35
N ARG A 153 -44.95 -41.48 -0.31
CA ARG A 153 -45.18 -40.21 0.40
C ARG A 153 -43.94 -39.77 1.17
N MET A 154 -43.33 -40.64 1.97
CA MET A 154 -42.10 -40.33 2.71
C MET A 154 -40.96 -39.93 1.76
N GLU A 155 -40.79 -40.65 0.65
CA GLU A 155 -39.80 -40.32 -0.39
C GLU A 155 -40.09 -38.96 -1.04
N LYS A 156 -41.35 -38.65 -1.40
CA LYS A 156 -41.74 -37.34 -1.93
C LYS A 156 -41.43 -36.21 -0.94
N ASP A 157 -41.82 -36.38 0.32
CA ASP A 157 -41.67 -35.33 1.34
C ASP A 157 -40.18 -35.11 1.68
N GLU A 158 -39.36 -36.16 1.62
CA GLU A 158 -37.89 -36.09 1.70
C GLU A 158 -37.27 -35.38 0.49
N TRP A 159 -37.75 -35.64 -0.74
CA TRP A 159 -37.32 -34.90 -1.94
C TRP A 159 -37.71 -33.41 -1.87
N GLU A 160 -38.91 -33.09 -1.37
CA GLU A 160 -39.34 -31.69 -1.15
C GLU A 160 -38.49 -30.99 -0.08
N ARG A 161 -38.13 -31.71 1.00
CA ARG A 161 -37.19 -31.22 2.03
C ARG A 161 -35.81 -30.95 1.44
N MET A 162 -35.26 -31.87 0.65
CA MET A 162 -33.95 -31.73 0.00
C MET A 162 -33.93 -30.61 -1.04
N ALA A 163 -34.95 -30.51 -1.90
CA ALA A 163 -35.08 -29.42 -2.86
C ALA A 163 -35.24 -28.04 -2.19
N SER A 164 -35.93 -27.99 -1.04
CA SER A 164 -36.03 -26.77 -0.23
C SER A 164 -34.69 -26.35 0.36
N GLN A 165 -33.87 -27.31 0.83
CA GLN A 165 -32.54 -27.04 1.36
C GLN A 165 -31.53 -26.63 0.27
N ASP A 166 -31.55 -27.31 -0.88
CA ASP A 166 -30.73 -26.95 -2.05
C ASP A 166 -31.06 -25.52 -2.53
N LYS A 167 -32.35 -25.18 -2.60
CA LYS A 167 -32.78 -23.80 -2.91
C LYS A 167 -32.26 -22.79 -1.87
N MET A 168 -32.36 -23.08 -0.57
CA MET A 168 -31.83 -22.20 0.48
C MET A 168 -30.32 -21.98 0.31
N ALA A 169 -29.54 -23.05 0.07
CA ALA A 169 -28.11 -22.96 -0.18
C ALA A 169 -27.77 -22.19 -1.46
N ALA A 170 -28.57 -22.35 -2.52
CA ALA A 170 -28.41 -21.61 -3.79
C ALA A 170 -28.75 -20.12 -3.66
N ASP A 171 -29.79 -19.77 -2.91
CA ASP A 171 -30.15 -18.37 -2.63
C ASP A 171 -29.13 -17.71 -1.66
N GLU A 172 -28.59 -18.43 -0.67
CA GLU A 172 -27.47 -17.97 0.17
C GLU A 172 -26.19 -17.77 -0.66
N ALA A 173 -25.81 -18.74 -1.48
CA ALA A 173 -24.64 -18.64 -2.36
C ALA A 173 -24.78 -17.47 -3.36
N ARG A 174 -25.99 -17.20 -3.86
CA ARG A 174 -26.27 -16.02 -4.69
C ARG A 174 -26.09 -14.72 -3.91
N SER A 175 -26.63 -14.64 -2.70
CA SER A 175 -26.45 -13.47 -1.81
C SER A 175 -24.97 -13.19 -1.54
N ASN A 176 -24.22 -14.22 -1.15
CA ASN A 176 -22.78 -14.13 -0.92
C ASN A 176 -22.00 -13.69 -2.18
N ALA A 177 -22.34 -14.24 -3.35
CA ALA A 177 -21.73 -13.84 -4.62
C ALA A 177 -22.06 -12.38 -5.03
N GLU A 178 -23.22 -11.85 -4.63
CA GLU A 178 -23.53 -10.44 -4.82
C GLU A 178 -22.82 -9.53 -3.80
N MET A 179 -22.66 -9.94 -2.54
CA MET A 179 -21.87 -9.20 -1.55
C MET A 179 -20.42 -9.07 -2.02
N TYR A 180 -19.75 -10.20 -2.33
CA TYR A 180 -18.38 -10.17 -2.84
C TYR A 180 -18.21 -9.39 -4.16
N ARG A 181 -19.26 -9.28 -4.99
CA ARG A 181 -19.24 -8.40 -6.18
C ARG A 181 -19.21 -6.92 -5.78
N ARG A 182 -20.06 -6.50 -4.84
CA ARG A 182 -20.11 -5.11 -4.32
C ARG A 182 -18.81 -4.75 -3.62
N ASP A 183 -18.29 -5.65 -2.79
CA ASP A 183 -17.01 -5.45 -2.08
C ASP A 183 -15.85 -5.30 -3.08
N LEU A 184 -15.80 -6.15 -4.11
CA LEU A 184 -14.80 -6.06 -5.18
C LEU A 184 -14.93 -4.77 -6.01
N GLU A 185 -16.14 -4.24 -6.18
CA GLU A 185 -16.39 -2.95 -6.85
C GLU A 185 -15.90 -1.78 -5.99
N LEU A 186 -16.22 -1.76 -4.68
CA LEU A 186 -15.70 -0.78 -3.72
C LEU A 186 -14.16 -0.81 -3.63
N GLU A 187 -13.57 -2.00 -3.55
CA GLU A 187 -12.11 -2.23 -3.54
C GLU A 187 -11.42 -1.79 -4.84
N ARG A 188 -12.11 -1.88 -5.99
CA ARG A 188 -11.63 -1.35 -7.28
C ARG A 188 -11.72 0.17 -7.34
N GLU A 189 -12.75 0.77 -6.73
CA GLU A 189 -12.83 2.23 -6.64
C GLU A 189 -11.81 2.81 -5.66
N ALA A 190 -11.59 2.16 -4.51
CA ALA A 190 -10.55 2.56 -3.55
C ALA A 190 -9.19 2.64 -4.24
N ARG A 191 -8.72 1.55 -4.87
CA ARG A 191 -7.45 1.54 -5.62
C ARG A 191 -7.37 2.57 -6.75
N LYS A 192 -8.49 2.98 -7.35
CA LYS A 192 -8.52 4.07 -8.34
C LYS A 192 -8.33 5.45 -7.71
N ARG A 193 -8.88 5.68 -6.51
CA ARG A 193 -8.64 6.91 -5.73
C ARG A 193 -7.19 6.96 -5.29
N ASP A 194 -6.70 5.89 -4.64
CA ASP A 194 -5.32 5.77 -4.16
C ASP A 194 -4.30 6.00 -5.29
N ALA A 195 -4.54 5.42 -6.47
CA ALA A 195 -3.68 5.61 -7.63
C ALA A 195 -3.70 7.05 -8.18
N ALA A 196 -4.86 7.73 -8.16
CA ALA A 196 -4.97 9.12 -8.60
C ALA A 196 -4.33 10.10 -7.61
N GLU A 197 -4.46 9.84 -6.30
CA GLU A 197 -3.77 10.60 -5.25
C GLU A 197 -2.25 10.42 -5.34
N LEU A 198 -1.79 9.18 -5.53
CA LEU A 198 -0.37 8.85 -5.70
C LEU A 198 0.23 9.48 -6.98
N GLU A 199 -0.52 9.55 -8.07
CA GLU A 199 -0.06 10.24 -9.29
C GLU A 199 -0.04 11.77 -9.10
N SER A 200 -0.99 12.33 -8.35
CA SER A 200 -0.96 13.77 -7.98
C SER A 200 0.23 14.11 -7.08
N GLU A 201 0.60 13.24 -6.12
CA GLU A 201 1.82 13.44 -5.32
C GLU A 201 3.12 13.24 -6.13
N ARG A 202 3.12 12.37 -7.15
CA ARG A 202 4.22 12.29 -8.12
C ARG A 202 4.37 13.58 -8.93
N GLU A 203 3.27 14.13 -9.45
CA GLU A 203 3.28 15.39 -10.21
C GLU A 203 3.82 16.54 -9.33
N LYS A 204 3.34 16.66 -8.09
CA LYS A 204 3.85 17.65 -7.11
C LYS A 204 5.35 17.46 -6.84
N SER A 205 5.80 16.21 -6.67
CA SER A 205 7.21 15.87 -6.43
C SER A 205 8.09 16.22 -7.63
N GLN A 206 7.63 15.91 -8.86
CA GLN A 206 8.33 16.23 -10.10
C GLN A 206 8.39 17.75 -10.35
N ASN A 207 7.31 18.47 -10.07
CA ASN A 207 7.25 19.92 -10.15
C ASN A 207 8.25 20.56 -9.15
N LEU A 208 8.22 20.12 -7.89
CA LEU A 208 9.19 20.57 -6.88
C LEU A 208 10.64 20.24 -7.28
N GLN A 209 10.90 19.07 -7.87
CA GLN A 209 12.22 18.72 -8.38
C GLN A 209 12.66 19.66 -9.51
N SER A 210 11.76 20.00 -10.45
CA SER A 210 12.06 20.98 -11.52
C SER A 210 12.38 22.36 -10.93
N VAL A 211 11.54 22.87 -10.03
CA VAL A 211 11.73 24.18 -9.38
C VAL A 211 13.04 24.23 -8.57
N LEU A 212 13.42 23.13 -7.91
CA LEU A 212 14.71 23.02 -7.22
C LEU A 212 15.89 22.97 -8.20
N GLN A 213 15.76 22.27 -9.33
CA GLN A 213 16.77 22.22 -10.39
C GLN A 213 16.95 23.60 -11.06
N ASP A 214 15.86 24.31 -11.34
CA ASP A 214 15.88 25.66 -11.91
C ASP A 214 16.48 26.67 -10.92
N PHE A 215 16.14 26.57 -9.63
CA PHE A 215 16.74 27.39 -8.57
C PHE A 215 18.24 27.10 -8.41
N GLN A 216 18.66 25.83 -8.46
CA GLN A 216 20.07 25.44 -8.45
C GLN A 216 20.80 26.00 -9.67
N ALA A 217 20.26 25.85 -10.88
CA ALA A 217 20.85 26.39 -12.10
C ALA A 217 20.97 27.92 -12.09
N ALA A 218 19.96 28.62 -11.56
CA ALA A 218 19.99 30.06 -11.36
C ALA A 218 21.06 30.49 -10.34
N LYS A 219 21.19 29.79 -9.20
CA LYS A 219 22.22 30.07 -8.19
C LYS A 219 23.63 29.73 -8.66
N ASP A 220 23.79 28.66 -9.43
CA ASP A 220 25.03 28.34 -10.12
C ASP A 220 25.43 29.43 -11.12
N HIS A 221 24.47 30.01 -11.85
CA HIS A 221 24.71 31.11 -12.77
C HIS A 221 25.10 32.40 -12.04
N GLU A 222 24.36 32.75 -10.98
CA GLU A 222 24.64 33.90 -10.10
C GLU A 222 26.04 33.81 -9.47
N LEU A 223 26.39 32.64 -8.93
CA LEU A 223 27.72 32.40 -8.35
C LEU A 223 28.83 32.47 -9.40
N ARG A 224 28.64 31.86 -10.59
CA ARG A 224 29.60 31.95 -11.70
C ARG A 224 29.75 33.38 -12.23
N GLN A 225 28.71 34.20 -12.15
CA GLN A 225 28.81 35.62 -12.53
C GLN A 225 29.56 36.43 -11.47
N ALA A 226 29.21 36.27 -10.18
CA ALA A 226 29.92 36.92 -9.08
C ALA A 226 31.42 36.56 -9.06
N VAL A 227 31.78 35.31 -9.33
CA VAL A 227 33.20 34.89 -9.47
C VAL A 227 33.89 35.63 -10.60
N LYS A 228 33.30 35.71 -11.81
CA LYS A 228 33.89 36.49 -12.93
C LYS A 228 34.01 37.97 -12.59
N ASP A 229 33.02 38.54 -11.89
CA ASP A 229 33.02 39.96 -11.52
C ASP A 229 34.16 40.24 -10.53
N TYR A 230 34.36 39.38 -9.52
CA TYR A 230 35.51 39.45 -8.61
C TYR A 230 36.85 39.18 -9.30
N ASP A 231 36.95 38.20 -10.21
CA ASP A 231 38.15 37.97 -11.02
C ASP A 231 38.50 39.22 -11.86
N SER A 232 37.49 39.87 -12.46
CA SER A 232 37.68 41.09 -13.23
C SER A 232 38.15 42.27 -12.37
N GLN A 233 37.62 42.40 -11.15
CA GLN A 233 38.08 43.39 -10.17
C GLN A 233 39.51 43.09 -9.70
N LEU A 234 39.84 41.83 -9.44
CA LEU A 234 41.18 41.39 -9.06
C LEU A 234 42.20 41.68 -10.17
N ILE A 235 41.85 41.45 -11.44
CA ILE A 235 42.68 41.82 -12.59
C ILE A 235 42.86 43.36 -12.67
N GLN A 236 41.80 44.15 -12.52
CA GLN A 236 41.88 45.62 -12.54
C GLN A 236 42.72 46.20 -11.38
N VAL A 237 42.57 45.65 -10.18
CA VAL A 237 43.38 46.01 -9.00
C VAL A 237 44.84 45.58 -9.20
N THR A 238 45.09 44.41 -9.78
CA THR A 238 46.45 43.93 -10.09
C THR A 238 47.12 44.79 -11.17
N GLN A 239 46.39 45.18 -12.21
CA GLN A 239 46.88 46.08 -13.26
C GLN A 239 47.19 47.47 -12.70
N SER A 240 46.25 48.09 -11.98
CA SER A 240 46.47 49.42 -11.39
C SER A 240 47.60 49.41 -10.35
N LEU A 241 47.73 48.34 -9.55
CA LEU A 241 48.88 48.11 -8.67
C LEU A 241 50.20 48.03 -9.45
N ALA A 242 50.23 47.35 -10.60
CA ALA A 242 51.40 47.27 -11.46
C ALA A 242 51.75 48.64 -12.07
N GLU A 243 50.75 49.42 -12.50
CA GLU A 243 50.94 50.78 -12.97
C GLU A 243 51.44 51.72 -11.87
N PHE A 244 50.90 51.65 -10.65
CA PHE A 244 51.37 52.45 -9.53
C PHE A 244 52.80 52.08 -9.13
N LYS A 245 53.15 50.78 -9.12
CA LYS A 245 54.54 50.33 -8.94
C LYS A 245 55.47 50.86 -10.04
N HIS A 246 55.04 50.82 -11.31
CA HIS A 246 55.85 51.34 -12.41
C HIS A 246 56.03 52.87 -12.33
N ARG A 247 54.98 53.61 -11.97
CA ARG A 247 55.06 55.07 -11.71
C ARG A 247 55.99 55.39 -10.54
N ALA A 248 55.90 54.64 -9.44
CA ALA A 248 56.78 54.79 -8.27
C ALA A 248 58.25 54.54 -8.65
N LEU A 249 58.56 53.41 -9.27
CA LEU A 249 59.94 53.05 -9.68
C LEU A 249 60.51 54.06 -10.70
N THR A 250 59.66 54.63 -11.57
CA THR A 250 60.06 55.69 -12.51
C THR A 250 60.35 57.01 -11.79
N ALA A 251 59.56 57.37 -10.77
CA ALA A 251 59.80 58.55 -9.93
C ALA A 251 61.02 58.38 -9.02
N GLU A 252 61.28 57.18 -8.50
CA GLU A 252 62.48 56.81 -7.74
C GLU A 252 63.73 56.96 -8.62
N LEU A 253 63.72 56.41 -9.85
CA LEU A 253 64.82 56.55 -10.81
C LEU A 253 65.05 58.02 -11.22
N GLN A 254 64.00 58.81 -11.42
CA GLN A 254 64.10 60.25 -11.66
C GLN A 254 64.65 61.01 -10.45
N LEU A 255 64.35 60.56 -9.22
CA LEU A 255 64.90 61.14 -8.00
C LEU A 255 66.39 60.82 -7.85
N GLU A 256 66.82 59.59 -8.15
CA GLU A 256 68.24 59.19 -8.20
C GLU A 256 69.01 59.97 -9.29
N GLU A 257 68.43 60.14 -10.48
CA GLU A 257 69.00 60.97 -11.55
C GLU A 257 69.08 62.44 -11.11
N SER A 258 68.04 62.98 -10.47
CA SER A 258 68.06 64.35 -9.94
C SER A 258 69.09 64.52 -8.82
N GLN A 259 69.25 63.52 -7.95
CA GLN A 259 70.21 63.52 -6.84
C GLN A 259 71.66 63.45 -7.34
N THR A 260 71.95 62.60 -8.31
CA THR A 260 73.29 62.48 -8.93
C THR A 260 73.65 63.70 -9.79
N ASN A 261 72.67 64.29 -10.50
CA ASN A 261 72.86 65.59 -11.14
C ASN A 261 73.07 66.72 -10.10
N THR A 262 72.40 66.66 -8.94
CA THR A 262 72.60 67.63 -7.85
C THR A 262 73.99 67.52 -7.24
N SER A 263 74.48 66.31 -6.92
CA SER A 263 75.84 66.13 -6.38
C SER A 263 76.90 66.57 -7.39
N ARG A 264 76.73 66.22 -8.67
CA ARG A 264 77.60 66.71 -9.76
C ARG A 264 77.58 68.24 -9.89
N THR A 265 76.42 68.87 -9.66
CA THR A 265 76.31 70.34 -9.66
C THR A 265 77.04 70.95 -8.46
N GLN A 266 76.97 70.34 -7.28
CA GLN A 266 77.73 70.76 -6.09
C GLN A 266 79.25 70.60 -6.28
N GLU A 267 79.70 69.53 -6.95
CA GLU A 267 81.10 69.32 -7.33
C GLU A 267 81.59 70.41 -8.29
N LEU A 268 80.81 70.71 -9.34
CA LEU A 268 81.11 71.77 -10.30
C LEU A 268 81.07 73.17 -9.65
N GLU A 269 80.12 73.43 -8.76
CA GLU A 269 80.08 74.66 -7.95
C GLU A 269 81.35 74.80 -7.09
N LYS A 270 81.82 73.71 -6.47
CA LYS A 270 83.05 73.72 -5.69
C LYS A 270 84.26 73.96 -6.59
N GLU A 271 84.35 73.28 -7.74
CA GLU A 271 85.44 73.49 -8.70
C GLU A 271 85.45 74.93 -9.23
N VAL A 272 84.28 75.54 -9.46
CA VAL A 272 84.14 76.97 -9.83
C VAL A 272 84.58 77.89 -8.69
N LYS A 273 84.26 77.59 -7.43
CA LYS A 273 84.71 78.36 -6.25
C LYS A 273 86.23 78.25 -6.05
N ASP A 274 86.79 77.05 -6.18
CA ASP A 274 88.24 76.83 -6.10
C ASP A 274 88.98 77.52 -7.26
N LYS A 275 88.41 77.50 -8.49
CA LYS A 275 88.91 78.27 -9.64
C LYS A 275 88.76 79.78 -9.45
N SER A 276 87.69 80.28 -8.83
CA SER A 276 87.53 81.72 -8.58
C SER A 276 88.55 82.21 -7.53
N LEU A 277 88.78 81.44 -6.47
CA LEU A 277 89.84 81.70 -5.48
C LEU A 277 91.24 81.65 -6.11
N LEU A 278 91.48 80.75 -7.07
CA LEU A 278 92.73 80.73 -7.85
C LEU A 278 92.86 81.97 -8.75
N ILE A 279 91.78 82.40 -9.41
CA ILE A 279 91.75 83.63 -10.21
C ILE A 279 92.00 84.86 -9.33
N GLU A 280 91.46 84.93 -8.12
CA GLU A 280 91.72 86.01 -7.17
C GLU A 280 93.17 86.03 -6.69
N LYS A 281 93.75 84.86 -6.37
CA LYS A 281 95.20 84.74 -6.08
C LYS A 281 96.07 85.21 -7.24
N LEU A 282 95.83 84.70 -8.45
CA LEU A 282 96.59 85.09 -9.65
C LEU A 282 96.40 86.58 -10.02
N ARG A 283 95.22 87.16 -9.75
CA ARG A 283 95.00 88.61 -9.88
C ARG A 283 95.79 89.39 -8.83
N HIS A 284 95.84 88.94 -7.58
CA HIS A 284 96.62 89.58 -6.53
C HIS A 284 98.14 89.47 -6.79
N GLU A 285 98.62 88.31 -7.23
CA GLU A 285 99.99 88.10 -7.69
C GLU A 285 100.33 89.00 -8.89
N ALA A 286 99.43 89.13 -9.87
CA ALA A 286 99.61 90.05 -11.00
C ALA A 286 99.66 91.53 -10.56
N ILE A 287 98.89 91.92 -9.54
CA ILE A 287 98.96 93.26 -8.92
C ILE A 287 100.32 93.46 -8.22
N ILE A 288 100.78 92.49 -7.43
CA ILE A 288 102.10 92.52 -6.76
C ILE A 288 103.24 92.59 -7.79
N ILE A 289 103.17 91.81 -8.88
CA ILE A 289 104.16 91.84 -9.96
C ILE A 289 104.16 93.21 -10.66
N ASN A 290 103.00 93.84 -10.85
CA ASN A 290 102.90 95.18 -11.41
C ASN A 290 103.45 96.25 -10.43
N GLU A 291 103.26 96.07 -9.12
CA GLU A 291 103.87 96.93 -8.09
C GLU A 291 105.40 96.79 -8.07
N HIS A 292 105.92 95.55 -8.12
CA HIS A 292 107.35 95.27 -8.26
C HIS A 292 107.93 95.89 -9.55
N LEU A 293 107.21 95.81 -10.67
CA LEU A 293 107.59 96.45 -11.93
C LEU A 293 107.61 97.98 -11.82
N MET A 294 106.58 98.58 -11.23
CA MET A 294 106.53 100.03 -11.01
C MET A 294 107.63 100.52 -10.07
N GLU A 295 107.98 99.77 -9.03
CA GLU A 295 109.09 100.12 -8.14
C GLU A 295 110.46 99.93 -8.82
N ALA A 296 110.63 98.90 -9.65
CA ALA A 296 111.83 98.74 -10.48
C ALA A 296 112.00 99.93 -11.47
N LEU A 297 110.91 100.36 -12.12
CA LEU A 297 110.90 101.53 -13.00
C LEU A 297 111.15 102.85 -12.22
N ARG A 298 110.60 102.96 -11.01
CA ARG A 298 110.82 104.12 -10.11
C ARG A 298 112.27 104.24 -9.68
N ARG A 299 112.95 103.10 -9.40
CA ARG A 299 114.39 103.05 -9.13
C ARG A 299 115.21 103.42 -10.36
N LEU A 300 114.92 102.84 -11.52
CA LEU A 300 115.63 103.12 -12.77
C LEU A 300 115.64 104.62 -13.11
N ARG A 301 114.47 105.27 -12.97
CA ARG A 301 114.30 106.71 -13.27
C ARG A 301 115.09 107.65 -12.34
N ARG A 302 115.59 107.17 -11.19
CA ARG A 302 116.34 108.00 -10.23
C ARG A 302 117.85 108.05 -10.49
N ASN A 303 118.41 107.11 -11.25
CA ASN A 303 119.87 106.96 -11.41
C ASN A 303 120.44 107.61 -12.70
N SER A 304 119.63 108.31 -13.50
CA SER A 304 119.96 108.66 -14.88
C SER A 304 120.58 110.07 -15.10
N ASN A 305 120.69 110.91 -14.06
CA ASN A 305 120.73 112.37 -14.25
C ASN A 305 122.04 113.08 -13.90
N ASP A 306 122.93 112.51 -13.08
CA ASP A 306 123.98 113.28 -12.39
C ASP A 306 125.38 113.34 -13.06
N THR A 307 125.61 112.67 -14.21
CA THR A 307 126.98 112.31 -14.65
C THR A 307 127.39 112.70 -16.08
N ASN A 308 126.81 113.76 -16.67
CA ASN A 308 127.17 114.22 -18.03
C ASN A 308 127.54 115.71 -18.09
N VAL A 309 128.76 116.02 -18.53
CA VAL A 309 129.28 117.39 -18.75
C VAL A 309 129.96 117.47 -20.12
N ASP A 310 129.74 118.54 -20.90
CA ASP A 310 130.26 118.63 -22.27
C ASP A 310 131.78 118.85 -22.33
N ARG A 311 132.48 117.80 -22.76
CA ARG A 311 133.93 117.74 -22.94
C ARG A 311 134.48 118.77 -23.93
N ARG A 312 133.71 119.20 -24.95
CA ARG A 312 134.17 120.20 -25.94
C ARG A 312 134.23 121.60 -25.33
N LEU A 313 133.23 121.97 -24.52
CA LEU A 313 133.16 123.27 -23.85
C LEU A 313 134.36 123.46 -22.91
N VAL A 314 134.61 122.48 -22.04
CA VAL A 314 135.74 122.49 -21.09
C VAL A 314 137.09 122.61 -21.80
N THR A 315 137.28 121.89 -22.90
CA THR A 315 138.56 121.86 -23.64
C THR A 315 138.91 123.23 -24.25
N ASN A 316 137.93 123.93 -24.84
CA ASN A 316 138.18 125.25 -25.45
C ASN A 316 138.52 126.31 -24.39
N VAL A 317 137.79 126.38 -23.27
CA VAL A 317 138.05 127.40 -22.23
C VAL A 317 139.44 127.18 -21.60
N LEU A 318 139.87 125.93 -21.42
CA LEU A 318 141.22 125.61 -20.93
C LEU A 318 142.33 126.06 -21.89
N LEU A 319 142.14 125.90 -23.21
CA LEU A 319 143.10 126.34 -24.23
C LEU A 319 143.19 127.87 -24.31
N SER A 320 142.05 128.58 -24.33
CA SER A 320 142.00 130.05 -24.27
C SER A 320 142.62 130.62 -22.99
N PHE A 321 142.42 129.94 -21.85
CA PHE A 321 143.07 130.29 -20.60
C PHE A 321 144.59 130.19 -20.69
N LEU A 322 145.15 129.14 -21.31
CA LEU A 322 146.60 128.96 -21.41
C LEU A 322 147.28 130.02 -22.30
N THR A 323 146.71 130.34 -23.47
CA THR A 323 147.32 131.27 -24.45
C THR A 323 147.19 132.75 -24.09
N THR A 324 146.27 133.13 -23.20
CA THR A 324 146.06 134.54 -22.81
C THR A 324 147.19 135.05 -21.89
N PRO A 325 147.89 136.16 -22.23
CA PRO A 325 149.06 136.63 -21.49
C PRO A 325 148.77 137.01 -20.03
N ARG A 326 149.78 136.86 -19.17
CA ARG A 326 149.68 136.80 -17.70
C ARG A 326 149.19 138.06 -16.95
N ALA A 327 148.83 139.13 -17.66
CA ALA A 327 148.42 140.42 -17.08
C ALA A 327 146.98 140.87 -17.46
N ASP A 328 146.23 140.08 -18.24
CA ASP A 328 144.83 140.40 -18.60
C ASP A 328 143.84 139.89 -17.53
N ALA A 329 142.96 140.77 -17.06
CA ALA A 329 141.91 140.46 -16.08
C ALA A 329 140.94 139.35 -16.54
N LYS A 330 140.69 139.23 -17.86
CA LYS A 330 139.81 138.18 -18.44
C LYS A 330 140.23 136.76 -18.09
N ARG A 331 141.49 136.57 -17.69
CA ARG A 331 142.02 135.27 -17.27
C ARG A 331 141.34 134.73 -16.01
N PHE A 332 140.81 135.59 -15.13
CA PHE A 332 140.03 135.17 -13.96
C PHE A 332 138.59 134.76 -14.31
N GLU A 333 137.94 135.44 -15.26
CA GLU A 333 136.58 135.10 -15.70
C GLU A 333 136.53 133.71 -16.35
N MET A 334 137.50 133.37 -17.21
CA MET A 334 137.62 132.03 -17.79
C MET A 334 137.82 130.93 -16.75
N LEU A 335 138.54 131.21 -15.65
CA LEU A 335 138.70 130.26 -14.54
C LEU A 335 137.40 130.12 -13.72
N SER A 336 136.68 131.22 -13.49
CA SER A 336 135.38 131.20 -12.81
C SER A 336 134.33 130.41 -13.60
N LEU A 337 134.32 130.53 -14.93
CA LEU A 337 133.46 129.73 -15.81
C LEU A 337 133.83 128.24 -15.77
N LEU A 338 135.12 127.88 -15.80
CA LEU A 338 135.55 126.48 -15.65
C LEU A 338 135.12 125.88 -14.31
N ALA A 339 135.27 126.61 -13.20
CA ALA A 339 134.83 126.17 -11.88
C ALA A 339 133.31 125.92 -11.83
N SER A 340 132.52 126.78 -12.47
CA SER A 340 131.06 126.62 -12.54
C SER A 340 130.63 125.44 -13.43
N VAL A 341 131.30 125.21 -14.56
CA VAL A 341 130.93 124.13 -15.50
C VAL A 341 131.35 122.75 -14.98
N LEU A 342 132.47 122.66 -14.26
CA LEU A 342 132.99 121.42 -13.68
C LEU A 342 132.49 121.17 -12.25
N SER A 343 131.61 122.01 -11.71
CA SER A 343 131.07 121.91 -10.34
C SER A 343 132.17 121.79 -9.26
N TRP A 344 133.26 122.54 -9.41
CA TRP A 344 134.41 122.49 -8.48
C TRP A 344 133.98 122.84 -7.06
N SER A 345 134.38 122.01 -6.11
CA SER A 345 134.18 122.27 -4.69
C SER A 345 135.04 123.44 -4.21
N ASP A 346 134.62 124.12 -3.13
CA ASP A 346 135.33 125.30 -2.63
C ASP A 346 136.85 125.12 -2.36
N PRO A 347 137.38 123.99 -1.82
CA PRO A 347 138.83 123.80 -1.70
C PRO A 347 139.56 123.69 -3.05
N GLU A 348 138.88 123.33 -4.13
CA GLU A 348 139.44 123.31 -5.49
C GLU A 348 139.42 124.73 -6.08
N ARG A 349 138.36 125.50 -5.80
CA ARG A 349 138.24 126.93 -6.18
C ARG A 349 139.28 127.81 -5.45
N GLU A 350 139.62 127.49 -4.21
CA GLU A 350 140.71 128.11 -3.46
C GLU A 350 142.09 127.77 -4.06
N LYS A 351 142.36 126.49 -4.37
CA LYS A 351 143.62 126.07 -5.05
C LYS A 351 143.80 126.70 -6.44
N ALA A 352 142.71 126.99 -7.16
CA ALA A 352 142.74 127.72 -8.41
C ALA A 352 143.04 129.22 -8.26
N GLY A 353 143.15 129.72 -7.01
CA GLY A 353 143.44 131.12 -6.70
C GLY A 353 142.25 132.07 -6.84
N LEU A 354 141.01 131.54 -6.91
CA LEU A 354 139.84 132.34 -7.26
C LEU A 354 139.23 133.12 -6.08
N GLN A 355 139.39 132.63 -4.84
CA GLN A 355 138.85 133.25 -3.61
C GLN A 355 139.80 133.07 -2.42
N ARG A 356 139.59 133.86 -1.36
CA ARG A 356 140.20 133.73 -0.02
C ARG A 356 139.09 133.55 1.01
N ALA A 357 139.33 132.73 2.04
CA ALA A 357 138.36 132.39 3.10
C ALA A 357 137.82 133.62 3.88
N PRO A 358 136.59 133.53 4.41
CA PRO A 358 136.48 133.32 5.87
C PRO A 358 135.34 132.39 6.36
N GLU A 359 135.63 131.72 7.49
CA GLU A 359 134.79 131.40 8.67
C GLU A 359 133.27 131.08 8.63
N SER A 360 132.95 129.89 9.18
CA SER A 360 132.08 129.67 10.36
C SER A 360 130.60 129.25 10.20
N LEU A 361 130.10 128.67 11.31
CA LEU A 361 128.74 128.24 11.68
C LEU A 361 128.12 127.02 10.95
N ALA A 362 127.08 126.36 11.51
CA ALA A 362 127.03 125.52 12.71
C ALA A 362 125.60 125.00 12.97
N ALA A 363 125.46 123.70 13.27
CA ALA A 363 124.31 123.10 13.99
C ALA A 363 122.92 123.14 13.27
N PRO A 364 121.80 122.65 13.89
CA PRO A 364 121.59 121.21 14.08
C PRO A 364 120.13 120.70 13.82
N SER A 365 119.95 119.37 13.96
CA SER A 365 118.82 118.63 14.60
C SER A 365 117.38 119.20 14.63
N GLY A 366 116.39 118.34 14.30
CA GLY A 366 115.36 118.06 15.32
C GLY A 366 113.89 117.80 14.91
N SER A 367 113.40 116.63 15.34
CA SER A 367 112.06 116.39 15.95
C SER A 367 110.80 116.22 15.08
N SER A 368 109.71 115.79 15.74
CA SER A 368 108.46 115.22 15.18
C SER A 368 107.20 115.95 15.70
N PHE A 369 106.00 115.33 15.59
CA PHE A 369 104.65 115.86 15.89
C PHE A 369 104.13 116.83 14.81
N TRP A 370 102.83 116.93 14.47
CA TRP A 370 101.54 116.57 15.12
C TRP A 370 100.62 115.79 14.13
N GLY A 371 99.40 115.30 14.41
CA GLY A 371 98.64 115.09 15.66
C GLY A 371 97.09 115.23 15.53
N ARG A 372 96.32 114.19 15.94
CA ARG A 372 94.82 114.11 16.07
C ARG A 372 94.00 114.06 14.75
N LYS A 373 92.73 113.62 14.67
CA LYS A 373 91.63 113.30 15.65
C LYS A 373 91.04 111.88 15.37
N SER A 374 90.61 111.10 16.38
CA SER A 374 89.21 110.85 16.87
C SER A 374 88.28 110.16 15.85
N THR A 375 87.48 109.12 16.19
CA THR A 375 86.75 108.85 17.46
C THR A 375 86.72 107.35 17.85
N SER A 376 86.36 107.05 19.11
CA SER A 376 86.11 105.71 19.69
C SER A 376 84.69 105.17 19.30
N THR A 377 84.17 104.00 19.71
CA THR A 377 84.46 103.12 20.87
C THR A 377 83.98 101.65 20.61
N PRO A 378 84.64 100.61 21.16
CA PRO A 378 84.19 99.19 21.19
C PRO A 378 83.55 98.84 22.58
N PRO A 379 83.61 97.65 23.24
CA PRO A 379 84.04 96.27 22.86
C PRO A 379 83.24 95.06 23.48
N ALA A 380 83.74 93.83 23.22
CA ALA A 380 84.03 92.75 24.21
C ALA A 380 83.08 91.54 24.51
N LYS A 381 83.76 90.38 24.73
CA LYS A 381 83.47 89.21 25.59
C LYS A 381 82.49 88.08 25.17
N SER A 382 83.10 86.99 24.67
CA SER A 382 83.19 85.61 25.24
C SER A 382 82.69 85.32 26.68
N PRO A 383 82.50 84.04 27.12
CA PRO A 383 82.44 82.74 26.40
C PRO A 383 81.33 81.75 26.94
N GLU A 384 81.49 80.45 26.61
CA GLU A 384 81.28 79.27 27.49
C GLU A 384 79.94 78.48 27.42
N LEU A 385 79.92 77.28 28.03
CA LEU A 385 78.95 76.19 27.83
C LEU A 385 77.95 76.05 28.98
N ASP A 386 76.69 75.73 28.65
CA ASP A 386 75.99 74.45 28.96
C ASP A 386 74.54 74.55 28.39
N LYS A 387 73.97 73.54 27.71
CA LYS A 387 73.43 72.24 28.17
C LYS A 387 72.04 72.37 28.84
N THR A 388 71.10 71.51 28.40
CA THR A 388 69.70 71.32 28.86
C THR A 388 68.75 72.53 28.83
N ASP A 389 67.82 72.58 27.86
CA ASP A 389 66.37 72.39 28.09
C ASP A 389 65.58 72.28 26.77
N GLU A 390 65.47 71.08 26.17
CA GLU A 390 64.65 70.83 24.96
C GLU A 390 63.44 69.92 25.24
N THR A 391 63.11 69.68 26.51
CA THR A 391 62.15 68.65 26.93
C THR A 391 60.67 69.03 26.83
N GLU A 392 60.34 70.31 26.64
CA GLU A 392 58.94 70.79 26.58
C GLU A 392 58.34 70.87 25.16
N SER A 393 59.15 70.80 24.10
CA SER A 393 58.66 70.96 22.72
C SER A 393 58.04 69.67 22.16
N PHE A 394 58.68 68.52 22.40
CA PHE A 394 58.21 67.24 21.86
C PHE A 394 56.99 66.67 22.59
N SER A 395 56.89 66.90 23.90
CA SER A 395 55.81 66.37 24.74
C SER A 395 54.44 66.96 24.38
N ARG A 396 54.37 68.26 24.03
CA ARG A 396 53.12 68.89 23.56
C ARG A 396 52.62 68.32 22.23
N LEU A 397 53.49 68.24 21.22
CA LEU A 397 53.14 67.71 19.90
C LEU A 397 52.76 66.22 19.94
N TRP A 398 53.38 65.44 20.83
CA TRP A 398 53.02 64.02 21.00
C TRP A 398 51.69 63.83 21.76
N VAL A 399 51.37 64.72 22.72
CA VAL A 399 50.04 64.76 23.36
C VAL A 399 48.96 65.21 22.37
N GLU A 400 49.25 66.18 21.51
CA GLU A 400 48.34 66.61 20.43
C GLU A 400 48.06 65.49 19.43
N PHE A 401 49.11 64.75 19.01
CA PHE A 401 48.97 63.54 18.18
C PHE A 401 48.10 62.48 18.86
N LEU A 402 48.37 62.16 20.14
CA LEU A 402 47.59 61.16 20.87
C LEU A 402 46.12 61.53 21.08
N LEU A 403 45.78 62.80 21.36
CA LEU A 403 44.38 63.24 21.40
C LEU A 403 43.72 63.13 20.01
N THR A 404 44.46 63.42 18.95
CA THR A 404 43.93 63.41 17.57
C THR A 404 43.67 61.98 17.08
N GLU A 405 44.59 61.03 17.28
CA GLU A 405 44.34 59.61 16.94
C GLU A 405 43.29 58.97 17.85
N ALA A 406 43.32 59.20 19.17
CA ALA A 406 42.36 58.60 20.10
C ALA A 406 40.90 59.02 19.83
N THR A 407 40.69 60.15 19.14
CA THR A 407 39.36 60.62 18.71
C THR A 407 39.00 60.15 17.28
N SER A 408 39.97 59.66 16.49
CA SER A 408 39.79 59.29 15.08
C SER A 408 39.58 57.79 14.84
N GLY A 409 39.77 56.95 15.86
CA GLY A 409 39.71 55.48 15.76
C GLY A 409 38.31 54.83 15.76
N GLN A 410 37.22 55.58 15.49
CA GLN A 410 35.85 55.06 15.59
C GLN A 410 34.94 55.57 14.46
N SER A 411 34.27 54.62 13.77
CA SER A 411 33.23 54.74 12.74
C SER A 411 33.67 55.00 11.28
N ASP A 412 33.13 54.15 10.39
CA ASP A 412 33.55 53.95 8.99
C ASP A 412 32.80 54.79 7.95
N ARG A 413 33.31 54.72 6.70
CA ARG A 413 32.79 55.37 5.49
C ARG A 413 31.60 54.60 4.83
N PRO A 414 30.95 55.09 3.75
CA PRO A 414 29.49 55.10 3.69
C PRO A 414 28.87 54.25 2.57
N GLN A 415 27.53 54.13 2.58
CA GLN A 415 26.73 53.74 1.40
C GLN A 415 25.46 54.61 1.25
N SER A 416 24.86 54.59 0.06
CA SER A 416 23.84 55.55 -0.38
C SER A 416 22.58 54.89 -0.94
N HIS A 417 21.43 55.52 -0.62
CA HIS A 417 20.12 55.44 -1.30
C HIS A 417 19.58 54.08 -1.81
N SER A 418 18.55 53.54 -1.13
CA SER A 418 17.14 53.57 -1.63
C SER A 418 16.20 52.72 -0.75
N THR A 419 14.88 52.82 -0.98
CA THR A 419 13.78 52.22 -0.18
C THR A 419 12.57 51.92 -1.10
N PRO A 420 11.51 51.16 -0.72
CA PRO A 420 11.21 50.51 0.58
C PRO A 420 10.69 49.04 0.49
N ASN A 421 10.36 48.46 1.67
CA ASN A 421 9.26 47.50 2.01
C ASN A 421 8.38 46.88 0.88
N THR A 422 7.85 45.64 0.91
CA THR A 422 7.71 44.52 1.90
C THR A 422 6.96 43.34 1.19
N PRO A 423 6.70 42.16 1.78
CA PRO A 423 7.46 41.35 2.75
C PRO A 423 7.67 39.90 2.25
N VAL A 424 8.57 39.11 2.86
CA VAL A 424 8.61 37.64 2.68
C VAL A 424 8.61 36.91 4.02
N ARG A 425 7.79 35.84 4.08
CA ARG A 425 7.53 35.00 5.25
C ARG A 425 8.69 34.04 5.50
N ALA A 426 9.36 34.19 6.65
CA ALA A 426 10.31 33.18 7.12
C ALA A 426 9.60 31.88 7.51
N ASN A 427 10.29 30.75 7.33
CA ASN A 427 9.78 29.41 7.63
C ASN A 427 10.84 28.67 8.45
N ASN A 428 10.52 28.18 9.66
CA ASN A 428 11.41 27.24 10.36
C ASN A 428 10.70 26.39 11.43
N SER A 429 10.44 25.14 11.06
CA SER A 429 10.92 23.91 11.74
C SER A 429 10.68 23.66 13.24
N LEU A 430 9.92 22.58 13.51
CA LEU A 430 9.98 21.67 14.68
C LEU A 430 9.44 22.21 16.03
N PRO A 431 8.62 21.43 16.76
CA PRO A 431 9.01 20.20 17.49
C PRO A 431 8.31 18.94 16.93
N GLY A 432 8.34 17.73 17.49
CA GLY A 432 8.98 17.13 18.68
C GLY A 432 8.20 15.86 19.11
N THR A 433 8.88 14.84 19.65
CA THR A 433 8.35 13.47 19.83
C THR A 433 7.08 13.34 20.69
N PRO A 434 6.16 12.40 20.38
CA PRO A 434 4.94 12.17 21.15
C PRO A 434 5.15 11.30 22.41
N THR A 435 4.32 11.53 23.43
CA THR A 435 4.17 10.66 24.61
C THR A 435 2.68 10.56 24.99
N SER A 436 2.21 9.36 25.33
CA SER A 436 0.82 9.02 25.69
C SER A 436 0.69 8.73 27.21
N PRO A 437 -0.52 8.56 27.79
CA PRO A 437 -1.87 9.06 27.44
C PRO A 437 -2.59 9.74 28.66
N SER A 438 -3.88 10.15 28.53
CA SER A 438 -4.99 9.92 29.52
C SER A 438 -6.14 10.96 29.46
N MET A 439 -7.40 10.48 29.43
CA MET A 439 -8.69 11.02 29.99
C MET A 439 -9.08 12.52 29.89
N LEU A 440 -10.35 12.95 29.67
CA LEU A 440 -11.69 12.32 29.49
C LEU A 440 -12.64 13.36 28.75
N LYS A 441 -13.99 13.50 28.82
CA LYS A 441 -15.03 13.02 29.77
C LYS A 441 -16.48 12.83 29.26
N GLY A 442 -17.02 13.57 28.26
CA GLY A 442 -18.45 13.47 27.85
C GLY A 442 -19.07 14.82 27.42
N PRO A 443 -20.41 15.02 27.47
CA PRO A 443 -21.52 14.11 27.80
C PRO A 443 -22.27 13.60 26.54
N GLY A 444 -23.34 12.77 26.57
CA GLY A 444 -23.98 12.05 27.68
C GLY A 444 -25.52 12.08 27.61
N ILE A 445 -26.16 10.98 27.18
CA ILE A 445 -27.63 10.75 27.25
C ILE A 445 -27.88 9.34 27.84
N SER A 446 -29.01 9.18 28.54
CA SER A 446 -29.33 8.00 29.38
C SER A 446 -29.99 6.84 28.62
N GLY A 447 -29.75 5.61 29.09
CA GLY A 447 -30.35 4.37 28.57
C GLY A 447 -30.14 3.19 29.52
N THR A 448 -31.01 3.03 30.52
CA THR A 448 -30.81 2.08 31.63
C THR A 448 -31.22 0.64 31.32
N ARG A 449 -30.36 -0.33 31.67
CA ARG A 449 -30.67 -1.49 32.53
C ARG A 449 -29.40 -2.26 32.92
N ARG A 450 -29.40 -2.88 34.11
CA ARG A 450 -28.38 -3.81 34.62
C ARG A 450 -29.08 -5.07 35.17
N LEU A 451 -28.44 -6.23 35.00
CA LEU A 451 -28.43 -7.33 35.97
C LEU A 451 -27.05 -8.02 35.90
N SER A 452 -26.74 -8.98 36.77
CA SER A 452 -25.37 -9.48 36.96
C SER A 452 -25.29 -10.92 37.48
N SER A 453 -24.10 -11.53 37.27
CA SER A 453 -23.51 -12.69 37.98
C SER A 453 -23.96 -14.11 37.60
N TYR A 454 -23.09 -15.07 37.94
CA TYR A 454 -23.07 -16.51 37.61
C TYR A 454 -22.88 -16.85 36.11
N GLY A 455 -21.88 -17.63 35.67
CA GLY A 455 -20.65 -18.09 36.34
C GLY A 455 -20.52 -19.61 36.54
N HIS A 456 -19.92 -20.30 35.56
CA HIS A 456 -19.18 -21.59 35.56
C HIS A 456 -18.38 -21.59 34.23
N ALA A 457 -17.11 -21.98 34.06
CA ALA A 457 -16.23 -23.02 34.62
C ALA A 457 -16.00 -24.20 33.64
N SER A 458 -15.05 -24.04 32.72
CA SER A 458 -14.42 -25.14 31.97
C SER A 458 -13.03 -24.71 31.46
N SER A 459 -11.98 -25.48 31.78
CA SER A 459 -10.59 -25.17 31.44
C SER A 459 -9.93 -26.28 30.62
N GLN A 460 -9.26 -25.93 29.52
CA GLN A 460 -8.30 -26.79 28.83
C GLN A 460 -7.00 -26.00 28.53
N PRO A 461 -5.81 -26.61 28.66
CA PRO A 461 -4.53 -25.94 28.40
C PRO A 461 -4.01 -26.18 26.97
N PRO A 462 -3.31 -25.20 26.36
CA PRO A 462 -2.43 -25.45 25.22
C PRO A 462 -1.09 -26.04 25.70
N VAL A 463 -0.45 -26.89 24.88
CA VAL A 463 0.86 -27.50 25.19
C VAL A 463 1.89 -27.18 24.10
N ALA A 464 2.97 -26.51 24.52
CA ALA A 464 4.24 -26.31 23.81
C ALA A 464 5.27 -25.84 24.87
N PRO A 465 6.60 -25.82 24.61
CA PRO A 465 7.31 -26.23 23.39
C PRO A 465 8.42 -27.27 23.67
N SER A 466 9.23 -27.60 22.65
CA SER A 466 10.63 -27.98 22.84
C SER A 466 11.46 -27.60 21.61
N LEU A 467 12.50 -26.80 21.83
CA LEU A 467 13.53 -26.47 20.84
C LEU A 467 14.74 -27.37 21.05
N LEU A 468 15.37 -27.82 19.97
CA LEU A 468 16.78 -28.24 19.99
C LEU A 468 17.43 -27.96 18.62
N ILE A 469 18.75 -27.74 18.64
CA ILE A 469 19.55 -27.15 17.55
C ILE A 469 20.60 -28.17 17.10
N GLY A 470 20.89 -28.26 15.79
CA GLY A 470 21.98 -29.11 15.28
C GLY A 470 22.08 -29.25 13.75
N ASP A 471 22.74 -28.30 13.09
CA ASP A 471 23.44 -28.50 11.80
C ASP A 471 24.74 -29.31 12.03
N PRO A 472 25.46 -29.88 11.03
CA PRO A 472 25.63 -29.38 9.64
C PRO A 472 25.56 -30.43 8.49
N PRO A 473 25.59 -30.01 7.21
CA PRO A 473 25.46 -30.92 6.06
C PRO A 473 26.76 -31.62 5.61
N ILE A 474 26.63 -32.86 5.11
CA ILE A 474 27.70 -33.60 4.41
C ILE A 474 27.33 -33.77 2.94
N GLY A 475 28.07 -33.13 2.04
CA GLY A 475 27.87 -33.28 0.59
C GLY A 475 28.50 -34.56 0.03
N ARG A 476 27.80 -35.26 -0.87
CA ARG A 476 28.40 -36.29 -1.74
C ARG A 476 28.23 -35.99 -3.24
N LYS A 477 29.39 -35.76 -3.84
CA LYS A 477 29.71 -35.52 -5.25
C LYS A 477 29.25 -36.68 -6.14
N GLY A 478 28.44 -36.42 -7.17
CA GLY A 478 28.04 -37.39 -8.19
C GLY A 478 28.14 -36.80 -9.60
N LYS A 479 28.97 -37.37 -10.47
CA LYS A 479 29.08 -37.03 -11.91
C LYS A 479 28.50 -38.15 -12.75
N GLY A 480 27.70 -37.81 -13.76
CA GLY A 480 27.13 -38.74 -14.76
C GLY A 480 26.06 -37.98 -15.56
N LYS A 481 26.42 -37.13 -16.53
CA LYS A 481 26.91 -37.43 -17.89
C LYS A 481 25.76 -37.81 -18.82
N GLU A 482 25.64 -37.06 -19.92
CA GLU A 482 24.59 -37.23 -20.93
C GLU A 482 24.65 -38.60 -21.62
N LYS A 483 23.49 -39.06 -22.09
CA LYS A 483 23.37 -39.43 -23.50
C LYS A 483 21.95 -39.19 -24.04
N SER A 484 21.88 -38.83 -25.31
CA SER A 484 20.68 -38.73 -26.14
C SER A 484 20.29 -40.09 -26.73
N GLU A 485 19.35 -40.09 -27.69
CA GLU A 485 18.77 -41.23 -28.41
C GLU A 485 17.60 -41.91 -27.64
N GLY A 486 16.47 -42.27 -28.27
CA GLY A 486 16.08 -42.01 -29.66
C GLY A 486 15.23 -43.12 -30.29
N SER A 487 13.96 -43.24 -29.90
CA SER A 487 12.90 -44.01 -30.56
C SER A 487 11.54 -43.51 -30.09
#